data_AF-A0AAU2T6P6-F1
#
_entry.id   AF-A0AAU2T6P6-F1
#
_cell.length_a   1.000
_cell.length_b   1.000
_cell.length_c   1.000
_cell.angle_alpha   90.00
_cell.angle_beta   90.00
_cell.angle_gamma   90.00
#
_symmetry.space_group_name_H-M   'P 1'
#
loop_
_entity.id
_entity.type
_entity.pdbx_description
1 polymer ?
#
loop_
_entity_poly.entity_id
_entity_poly.type
_entity_poly.pdbx_seq_one_letter_code
_entity_poly.pdbx_strand_id
1 'polypeptide(L)'
;MTTSSYEVAVRAEATLGEGPTWDPVTGRLLWLDILGSRLHGYDPSTGRRTVRATDQHVGAAKPRAGGGLVLNLRDGVGLLDPDDSFRWLHHEPVPGRRANDAAVAPDGSLWSGTMRYDEAPGGGTLSRVTGDGPPEPVLDDVTVSNGTGWSPDGTLMYYIDSPTRRVDVFAYSADGRIGDRRTLVEIEDGAGFPDGLTVDADGCVWVALWDGGAVRRYTPAGDLDRVLTLPTPRVTACAFGGADLTDLYITTARVGLESPHPVAGSLLVIPSAGKGLPQPAFAG
;
A
#
# COMPACT_ATOMS: atom_id res chain seq x y z
N MET A 1 -2.20 -23.98 11.69
CA MET A 1 -3.08 -23.43 10.64
C MET A 1 -2.56 -23.91 9.30
N THR A 2 -3.44 -24.30 8.38
CA THR A 2 -3.06 -24.74 7.02
C THR A 2 -2.78 -23.51 6.15
N THR A 3 -1.66 -23.51 5.43
CA THR A 3 -1.33 -22.45 4.46
C THR A 3 -2.43 -22.35 3.39
N SER A 4 -2.81 -21.14 3.01
CA SER A 4 -3.77 -20.92 1.92
C SER A 4 -3.14 -21.33 0.59
N SER A 5 -3.96 -21.71 -0.39
CA SER A 5 -3.47 -21.89 -1.76
C SER A 5 -3.08 -20.52 -2.34
N TYR A 6 -1.89 -20.42 -2.91
CA TYR A 6 -1.37 -19.22 -3.55
C TYR A 6 -0.51 -19.60 -4.76
N GLU A 7 -0.33 -18.66 -5.67
CA GLU A 7 0.60 -18.74 -6.79
C GLU A 7 1.72 -17.70 -6.64
N VAL A 8 2.88 -17.97 -7.24
CA VAL A 8 4.00 -17.00 -7.29
C VAL A 8 3.90 -16.22 -8.61
N ALA A 9 3.23 -15.07 -8.57
CA ALA A 9 3.09 -14.18 -9.73
C ALA A 9 4.47 -13.71 -10.24
N VAL A 10 5.31 -13.22 -9.32
CA VAL A 10 6.70 -12.84 -9.61
C VAL A 10 7.61 -13.39 -8.52
N ARG A 11 8.48 -14.34 -8.91
CA ARG A 11 9.61 -14.75 -8.07
C ARG A 11 10.59 -13.59 -7.98
N ALA A 12 10.88 -13.15 -6.77
CA ALA A 12 11.84 -12.10 -6.47
C ALA A 12 12.40 -12.28 -5.05
N GLU A 13 13.46 -11.51 -4.78
CA GLU A 13 14.10 -11.44 -3.47
C GLU A 13 14.07 -10.00 -2.93
N ALA A 14 12.93 -9.31 -3.08
CA ALA A 14 12.79 -7.93 -2.64
C ALA A 14 13.15 -7.80 -1.16
N THR A 15 13.97 -6.79 -0.85
CA THR A 15 14.36 -6.54 0.54
C THR A 15 13.14 -6.13 1.34
N LEU A 16 12.36 -5.18 0.79
CA LEU A 16 11.07 -4.74 1.31
C LEU A 16 10.08 -4.60 0.14
N GLY A 17 9.46 -5.71 -0.26
CA GLY A 17 8.43 -5.71 -1.28
C GLY A 17 7.17 -4.99 -0.80
N GLU A 18 6.62 -4.04 -1.55
CA GLU A 18 5.54 -3.16 -1.04
C GLU A 18 4.64 -2.57 -2.14
N GLY A 19 3.57 -1.89 -1.72
CA GLY A 19 2.74 -1.00 -2.52
C GLY A 19 2.12 -1.62 -3.79
N PRO A 20 1.61 -2.86 -3.77
CA PRO A 20 0.98 -3.46 -4.93
C PRO A 20 -0.20 -2.58 -5.38
N THR A 21 -0.23 -2.25 -6.66
CA THR A 21 -1.25 -1.36 -7.24
C THR A 21 -1.62 -1.87 -8.63
N TRP A 22 -2.90 -2.11 -8.89
CA TRP A 22 -3.38 -2.45 -10.21
C TRP A 22 -3.58 -1.20 -11.05
N ASP A 23 -2.93 -1.15 -12.22
CA ASP A 23 -3.16 -0.15 -13.24
C ASP A 23 -4.14 -0.71 -14.28
N PRO A 24 -5.42 -0.29 -14.28
CA PRO A 24 -6.43 -0.81 -15.19
C PRO A 24 -6.21 -0.35 -16.64
N VAL A 25 -5.46 0.74 -16.87
CA VAL A 25 -5.20 1.27 -18.21
C VAL A 25 -4.21 0.39 -18.94
N THR A 26 -3.14 -0.02 -18.25
CA THR A 26 -2.11 -0.88 -18.84
C THR A 26 -2.34 -2.37 -18.60
N GLY A 27 -3.28 -2.73 -17.71
CA GLY A 27 -3.55 -4.11 -17.31
C GLY A 27 -2.38 -4.74 -16.55
N ARG A 28 -1.68 -3.94 -15.73
CA ARG A 28 -0.46 -4.35 -15.03
C ARG A 28 -0.56 -4.12 -13.54
N LEU A 29 0.09 -5.00 -12.79
CA LEU A 29 0.37 -4.76 -11.39
C LEU A 29 1.71 -4.02 -11.25
N LEU A 30 1.69 -2.89 -10.54
CA LEU A 30 2.86 -2.17 -10.05
C LEU A 30 3.16 -2.62 -8.63
N TRP A 31 4.42 -2.71 -8.24
CA TRP A 31 4.84 -2.94 -6.86
C TRP A 31 6.29 -2.50 -6.67
N LEU A 32 6.78 -2.43 -5.43
CA LEU A 32 8.06 -1.81 -5.11
C LEU A 32 8.99 -2.79 -4.40
N ASP A 33 10.30 -2.55 -4.48
CA ASP A 33 11.25 -2.92 -3.43
C ASP A 33 11.77 -1.60 -2.83
N ILE A 34 11.22 -1.20 -1.68
CA ILE A 34 11.50 0.12 -1.09
C ILE A 34 12.99 0.25 -0.79
N LEU A 35 13.55 -0.72 -0.07
CA LEU A 35 14.96 -0.71 0.37
C LEU A 35 15.92 -1.10 -0.75
N GLY A 36 15.42 -1.75 -1.80
CA GLY A 36 16.16 -1.99 -3.04
C GLY A 36 16.12 -0.83 -4.04
N SER A 37 15.35 0.24 -3.77
CA SER A 37 15.09 1.36 -4.69
C SER A 37 14.65 0.89 -6.08
N ARG A 38 13.58 0.08 -6.15
CA ARG A 38 13.05 -0.45 -7.40
C ARG A 38 11.54 -0.30 -7.50
N LEU A 39 11.09 0.10 -8.69
CA LEU A 39 9.71 -0.01 -9.15
C LEU A 39 9.59 -1.20 -10.10
N HIS A 40 8.69 -2.11 -9.79
CA HIS A 40 8.39 -3.30 -10.57
C HIS A 40 7.06 -3.17 -11.28
N GLY A 41 6.97 -3.78 -12.47
CA GLY A 41 5.72 -3.97 -13.20
C GLY A 41 5.55 -5.44 -13.59
N TYR A 42 4.31 -5.92 -13.57
CA TYR A 42 3.95 -7.28 -13.92
C TYR A 42 2.67 -7.29 -14.76
N ASP A 43 2.72 -7.90 -15.93
CA ASP A 43 1.58 -8.17 -16.80
C ASP A 43 1.18 -9.64 -16.66
N PRO A 44 0.04 -9.95 -16.02
CA PRO A 44 -0.39 -11.33 -15.83
C PRO A 44 -0.82 -12.01 -17.14
N SER A 45 -1.22 -11.26 -18.18
CA SER A 45 -1.67 -11.83 -19.45
C SER A 45 -0.53 -12.38 -20.30
N THR A 46 0.65 -11.77 -20.19
CA THR A 46 1.84 -12.16 -20.95
C THR A 46 2.95 -12.76 -20.08
N GLY A 47 2.84 -12.63 -18.76
CA GLY A 47 3.91 -12.95 -17.81
C GLY A 47 5.07 -11.95 -17.83
N ARG A 48 4.98 -10.86 -18.60
CA ARG A 48 6.06 -9.88 -18.75
C ARG A 48 6.32 -9.16 -17.43
N ARG A 49 7.60 -8.96 -17.12
CA ARG A 49 8.09 -8.28 -15.92
C ARG A 49 8.98 -7.12 -16.32
N THR A 50 8.84 -5.99 -15.64
CA THR A 50 9.69 -4.81 -15.80
C THR A 50 10.24 -4.38 -14.45
N VAL A 51 11.45 -3.83 -14.44
CA VAL A 51 12.07 -3.26 -13.24
C VAL A 51 12.71 -1.95 -13.64
N ARG A 52 12.42 -0.89 -12.87
CA ARG A 52 13.04 0.42 -12.94
C ARG A 52 13.79 0.65 -11.64
N ALA A 53 15.08 0.95 -11.72
CA ALA A 53 15.81 1.46 -10.57
C ALA A 53 15.40 2.91 -10.31
N THR A 54 15.27 3.28 -9.04
CA THR A 54 15.09 4.65 -8.59
C THR A 54 16.37 5.11 -7.88
N ASP A 55 16.63 6.42 -7.89
CA ASP A 55 17.84 6.97 -7.26
C ASP A 55 17.74 7.03 -5.72
N GLN A 56 16.58 6.70 -5.17
CA GLN A 56 16.25 6.73 -3.76
C GLN A 56 15.10 5.76 -3.45
N HIS A 57 14.87 5.51 -2.17
CA HIS A 57 13.71 4.73 -1.73
C HIS A 57 12.40 5.37 -2.21
N VAL A 58 11.55 4.54 -2.79
CA VAL A 58 10.18 4.85 -3.20
C VAL A 58 9.25 4.07 -2.30
N GLY A 59 8.34 4.75 -1.61
CA GLY A 59 7.39 4.14 -0.68
C GLY A 59 6.08 3.73 -1.37
N ALA A 60 5.66 4.48 -2.40
CA ALA A 60 4.47 4.18 -3.19
C ALA A 60 4.59 4.69 -4.63
N ALA A 61 3.91 4.02 -5.56
CA ALA A 61 3.77 4.45 -6.95
C ALA A 61 2.32 4.23 -7.40
N LYS A 62 1.63 5.30 -7.83
CA LYS A 62 0.21 5.25 -8.20
C LYS A 62 -0.05 5.80 -9.61
N PRO A 63 -0.97 5.20 -10.39
CA PRO A 63 -1.37 5.73 -11.69
C PRO A 63 -1.87 7.17 -11.62
N ARG A 64 -1.60 7.94 -12.68
CA ARG A 64 -2.12 9.30 -12.88
C ARG A 64 -3.19 9.34 -13.94
N ALA A 65 -4.18 10.22 -13.78
CA ALA A 65 -5.26 10.40 -14.75
C ALA A 65 -4.75 10.88 -16.12
N GLY A 66 -3.70 11.70 -16.13
CA GLY A 66 -3.00 12.15 -17.35
C GLY A 66 -2.00 11.14 -17.93
N GLY A 67 -1.89 9.94 -17.35
CA GLY A 67 -0.87 8.95 -17.67
C GLY A 67 0.42 9.14 -16.87
N GLY A 68 1.21 8.08 -16.79
CA GLY A 68 2.39 8.02 -15.94
C GLY A 68 2.02 7.73 -14.48
N LEU A 69 2.95 8.02 -13.57
CA LEU A 69 2.85 7.69 -12.15
C LEU A 69 3.13 8.91 -11.26
N VAL A 70 2.45 8.96 -10.13
CA VAL A 70 2.89 9.76 -8.97
C VAL A 70 3.65 8.85 -8.02
N LEU A 71 4.78 9.33 -7.52
CA LEU A 71 5.72 8.59 -6.68
C LEU A 71 5.84 9.28 -5.33
N ASN A 72 5.61 8.53 -4.24
CA ASN A 72 5.95 8.96 -2.88
C ASN A 72 7.40 8.51 -2.59
N LEU A 73 8.35 9.44 -2.61
CA LEU A 73 9.79 9.21 -2.55
C LEU A 73 10.37 9.70 -1.22
N ARG A 74 11.56 9.23 -0.84
CA ARG A 74 12.27 9.68 0.37
C ARG A 74 12.29 11.20 0.51
N ASP A 75 12.56 11.91 -0.58
CA ASP A 75 12.77 13.36 -0.60
C ASP A 75 11.50 14.17 -0.95
N GLY A 76 10.35 13.52 -1.20
CA GLY A 76 9.10 14.21 -1.51
C GLY A 76 8.21 13.46 -2.50
N VAL A 77 7.31 14.18 -3.17
CA VAL A 77 6.37 13.63 -4.16
C VAL A 77 6.85 14.00 -5.57
N GLY A 78 7.06 12.98 -6.39
CA GLY A 78 7.52 13.13 -7.78
C GLY A 78 6.51 12.62 -8.79
N LEU A 79 6.64 13.06 -10.02
CA LEU A 79 5.84 12.64 -11.17
C LEU A 79 6.77 12.00 -12.20
N LEU A 80 6.40 10.82 -12.67
CA LEU A 80 7.03 10.11 -13.76
C LEU A 80 6.05 10.07 -14.93
N ASP A 81 6.37 10.74 -16.03
CA ASP A 81 5.50 10.77 -17.21
C ASP A 81 5.67 9.51 -18.08
N PRO A 82 4.75 9.25 -19.02
CA PRO A 82 4.83 8.08 -19.91
C PRO A 82 6.09 8.00 -20.79
N ASP A 83 6.77 9.13 -21.01
CA ASP A 83 8.03 9.22 -21.75
C ASP A 83 9.27 9.04 -20.86
N ASP A 84 9.06 8.62 -19.60
CA ASP A 84 10.05 8.43 -18.55
C ASP A 84 10.70 9.70 -18.00
N SER A 85 10.20 10.88 -18.37
CA SER A 85 10.65 12.12 -17.75
C SER A 85 10.16 12.21 -16.29
N PHE A 86 11.05 12.70 -15.43
CA PHE A 86 10.78 12.87 -14.00
C PHE A 86 10.79 14.35 -13.62
N ARG A 87 9.84 14.76 -12.77
CA ARG A 87 9.84 16.06 -12.11
C ARG A 87 9.31 15.97 -10.69
N TRP A 88 9.75 16.87 -9.83
CA TRP A 88 9.16 17.01 -8.49
C TRP A 88 7.83 17.74 -8.56
N LEU A 89 6.81 17.18 -7.91
CA LEU A 89 5.59 17.92 -7.54
C LEU A 89 5.83 18.68 -6.24
N HIS A 90 6.44 18.02 -5.26
CA HIS A 90 6.91 18.61 -4.02
C HIS A 90 8.26 18.00 -3.64
N HIS A 91 9.25 18.82 -3.33
CA HIS A 91 10.60 18.38 -2.98
C HIS A 91 11.02 18.99 -1.66
N GLU A 92 11.00 18.17 -0.60
CA GLU A 92 11.30 18.57 0.76
C GLU A 92 12.03 17.43 1.49
N PRO A 93 13.35 17.27 1.24
CA PRO A 93 14.15 16.29 1.93
C PRO A 93 14.22 16.61 3.42
N VAL A 94 13.89 15.63 4.26
CA VAL A 94 14.05 15.75 5.72
C VAL A 94 14.95 14.65 6.25
N PRO A 95 16.06 14.99 6.94
CA PRO A 95 17.03 14.02 7.41
C PRO A 95 16.40 12.90 8.26
N GLY A 96 16.66 11.66 7.84
CA GLY A 96 16.18 10.46 8.53
C GLY A 96 14.70 10.14 8.32
N ARG A 97 13.97 10.89 7.48
CA ARG A 97 12.61 10.58 7.07
C ARG A 97 12.60 9.89 5.70
N ARG A 98 11.57 9.07 5.45
CA ARG A 98 11.25 8.51 4.15
C ARG A 98 9.74 8.50 3.91
N ALA A 99 9.36 8.46 2.64
CA ALA A 99 8.07 7.96 2.22
C ALA A 99 7.86 6.51 2.69
N ASN A 100 6.62 6.17 3.02
CA ASN A 100 6.15 4.81 3.19
C ASN A 100 4.90 4.62 2.31
N ASP A 101 3.82 4.03 2.80
CA ASP A 101 2.64 3.79 1.98
C ASP A 101 1.94 5.10 1.54
N ALA A 102 1.19 5.02 0.45
CA ALA A 102 0.32 6.08 -0.01
C ALA A 102 -0.86 5.49 -0.76
N ALA A 103 -1.98 6.21 -0.79
CA ALA A 103 -3.16 5.84 -1.56
C ALA A 103 -3.75 7.06 -2.27
N VAL A 104 -4.49 6.83 -3.34
CA VAL A 104 -5.25 7.90 -4.00
C VAL A 104 -6.66 7.86 -3.47
N ALA A 105 -7.16 9.00 -2.99
CA ALA A 105 -8.51 9.15 -2.48
C ALA A 105 -9.55 9.25 -3.62
N PRO A 106 -10.85 9.09 -3.33
CA PRO A 106 -11.93 9.22 -4.32
C PRO A 106 -11.94 10.56 -5.07
N ASP A 107 -11.46 11.64 -4.45
CA ASP A 107 -11.32 12.97 -5.06
C ASP A 107 -10.09 13.12 -5.97
N GLY A 108 -9.29 12.05 -6.12
CA GLY A 108 -8.08 12.02 -6.92
C GLY A 108 -6.84 12.63 -6.25
N SER A 109 -6.93 13.02 -4.97
CA SER A 109 -5.77 13.47 -4.19
C SER A 109 -4.91 12.29 -3.72
N LEU A 110 -3.59 12.50 -3.66
CA LEU A 110 -2.66 11.52 -3.09
C LEU A 110 -2.59 11.72 -1.58
N TRP A 111 -2.83 10.66 -0.82
CA TRP A 111 -2.63 10.60 0.62
C TRP A 111 -1.30 9.93 0.89
N SER A 112 -0.30 10.76 1.20
CA SER A 112 1.11 10.43 1.23
C SER A 112 1.59 10.22 2.65
N GLY A 113 1.91 8.98 2.99
CA GLY A 113 2.45 8.58 4.28
C GLY A 113 3.97 8.71 4.36
N THR A 114 4.47 9.12 5.52
CA THR A 114 5.90 9.16 5.83
C THR A 114 6.21 8.51 7.18
N MET A 115 7.49 8.22 7.40
CA MET A 115 8.03 7.70 8.66
C MET A 115 9.50 8.04 8.79
N ARG A 116 10.08 7.85 9.98
CA ARG A 116 11.54 7.87 10.14
C ARG A 116 12.15 6.49 9.97
N TYR A 117 13.42 6.44 9.53
CA TYR A 117 14.19 5.19 9.45
C TYR A 117 14.44 4.54 10.82
N ASP A 118 14.47 5.34 11.88
CA ASP A 118 14.61 4.89 13.27
C ASP A 118 13.26 4.54 13.92
N GLU A 119 12.16 4.66 13.16
CA GLU A 119 10.78 4.42 13.64
C GLU A 119 10.42 5.22 14.90
N ALA A 120 11.05 6.39 15.10
CA ALA A 120 10.75 7.22 16.26
C ALA A 120 9.26 7.66 16.25
N PRO A 121 8.55 7.54 17.39
CA PRO A 121 7.17 8.01 17.53
C PRO A 121 7.00 9.47 17.11
N GLY A 122 5.92 9.77 16.38
CA GLY A 122 5.65 11.10 15.83
C GLY A 122 6.64 11.56 14.75
N GLY A 123 7.45 10.65 14.22
CA GLY A 123 8.46 10.94 13.20
C GLY A 123 7.91 11.02 11.77
N GLY A 124 6.66 10.61 11.56
CA GLY A 124 5.98 10.56 10.28
C GLY A 124 4.69 11.39 10.26
N THR A 125 4.12 11.50 9.07
CA THR A 125 2.85 12.19 8.81
C THR A 125 2.04 11.43 7.77
N LEU A 126 0.73 11.65 7.75
CA LEU A 126 -0.14 11.40 6.60
C LEU A 126 -0.55 12.76 6.03
N SER A 127 -0.17 13.06 4.80
CA SER A 127 -0.46 14.35 4.17
C SER A 127 -1.28 14.16 2.90
N ARG A 128 -2.27 15.03 2.69
CA ARG A 128 -3.04 15.11 1.46
C ARG A 128 -2.30 16.01 0.46
N VAL A 129 -2.10 15.51 -0.75
CA VAL A 129 -1.39 16.18 -1.83
C VAL A 129 -2.33 16.25 -3.02
N THR A 130 -2.57 17.45 -3.53
CA THR A 130 -3.34 17.65 -4.77
C THR A 130 -2.41 18.03 -5.91
N GLY A 131 -2.93 18.17 -7.13
CA GLY A 131 -2.13 18.64 -8.27
C GLY A 131 -1.63 20.09 -8.11
N ASP A 132 -2.27 20.87 -7.24
CA ASP A 132 -1.94 22.26 -6.95
C ASP A 132 -1.64 22.45 -5.45
N GLY A 133 -0.58 23.20 -5.13
CA GLY A 133 -0.25 23.56 -3.75
C GLY A 133 0.62 22.55 -2.99
N PRO A 134 1.13 22.93 -1.81
CA PRO A 134 1.98 22.08 -0.99
C PRO A 134 1.18 20.94 -0.34
N PRO A 135 1.84 19.85 0.09
CA PRO A 135 1.22 18.83 0.93
C PRO A 135 0.56 19.44 2.17
N GLU A 136 -0.68 19.03 2.44
CA GLU A 136 -1.47 19.43 3.61
C GLU A 136 -1.44 18.29 4.64
N PRO A 137 -0.80 18.45 5.82
CA PRO A 137 -0.84 17.43 6.85
C PRO A 137 -2.27 17.15 7.30
N VAL A 138 -2.64 15.87 7.33
CA VAL A 138 -3.94 15.41 7.83
C VAL A 138 -3.79 14.73 9.19
N LEU A 139 -2.72 13.95 9.35
CA LEU A 139 -2.25 13.43 10.63
C LEU A 139 -0.77 13.78 10.78
N ASP A 140 -0.40 14.44 11.87
CA ASP A 140 0.94 14.98 12.12
C ASP A 140 1.76 14.19 13.17
N ASP A 141 1.10 13.32 13.93
CA ASP A 141 1.71 12.44 14.93
C ASP A 141 1.54 10.96 14.51
N VAL A 142 2.31 10.56 13.49
CA VAL A 142 2.32 9.18 12.96
C VAL A 142 3.70 8.56 13.20
N THR A 143 3.74 7.28 13.57
CA THR A 143 5.02 6.56 13.72
C THR A 143 5.45 5.90 12.42
N VAL A 144 4.62 5.01 11.87
CA VAL A 144 4.84 4.32 10.59
C VAL A 144 3.54 4.39 9.78
N SER A 145 3.43 5.42 8.91
CA SER A 145 2.24 5.59 8.09
C SER A 145 2.11 4.46 7.08
N ASN A 146 1.02 3.72 7.15
CA ASN A 146 0.82 2.51 6.34
C ASN A 146 -0.56 2.49 5.67
N GLY A 147 -1.14 1.31 5.50
CA GLY A 147 -2.35 1.07 4.71
C GLY A 147 -3.41 2.16 4.85
N THR A 148 -3.84 2.70 3.70
CA THR A 148 -4.92 3.68 3.60
C THR A 148 -5.92 3.24 2.51
N GLY A 149 -7.22 3.35 2.78
CA GLY A 149 -8.26 3.00 1.83
C GLY A 149 -9.61 3.62 2.17
N TRP A 150 -10.58 3.54 1.25
CA TRP A 150 -11.90 4.16 1.42
C TRP A 150 -13.03 3.13 1.25
N SER A 151 -14.15 3.36 1.93
CA SER A 151 -15.36 2.56 1.73
C SER A 151 -15.90 2.69 0.30
N PRO A 152 -16.66 1.70 -0.20
CA PRO A 152 -17.22 1.73 -1.56
C PRO A 152 -18.10 2.97 -1.84
N ASP A 153 -18.77 3.48 -0.81
CA ASP A 153 -19.62 4.68 -0.90
C ASP A 153 -18.84 5.99 -0.71
N GLY A 154 -17.53 5.93 -0.45
CA GLY A 154 -16.67 7.09 -0.26
C GLY A 154 -16.99 7.91 0.99
N THR A 155 -17.62 7.33 2.01
CA THR A 155 -17.98 8.05 3.26
C THR A 155 -17.05 7.74 4.43
N LEU A 156 -16.22 6.70 4.33
CA LEU A 156 -15.27 6.30 5.35
C LEU A 156 -13.87 6.20 4.77
N MET A 157 -12.87 6.54 5.60
CA MET A 157 -11.47 6.26 5.35
C MET A 157 -10.93 5.32 6.42
N TYR A 158 -10.21 4.28 6.00
CA TYR A 158 -9.48 3.36 6.86
C TYR A 158 -7.99 3.68 6.83
N TYR A 159 -7.33 3.56 7.98
CA TYR A 159 -5.93 3.91 8.11
C TYR A 159 -5.19 3.03 9.13
N ILE A 160 -3.92 2.80 8.86
CA ILE A 160 -3.00 2.06 9.72
C ILE A 160 -1.78 2.93 10.04
N ASP A 161 -1.53 3.12 11.33
CA ASP A 161 -0.22 3.46 11.89
C ASP A 161 0.31 2.20 12.60
N SER A 162 1.25 1.49 11.97
CA SER A 162 1.53 0.08 12.31
C SER A 162 1.84 -0.20 13.79
N PRO A 163 2.66 0.61 14.50
CA PRO A 163 2.99 0.38 15.91
C PRO A 163 1.78 0.48 16.84
N THR A 164 0.70 1.15 16.42
CA THR A 164 -0.55 1.21 17.21
C THR A 164 -1.29 -0.12 17.24
N ARG A 165 -0.96 -1.06 16.33
CA ARG A 165 -1.67 -2.32 16.11
C ARG A 165 -3.15 -2.17 15.82
N ARG A 166 -3.56 -1.03 15.26
CA ARG A 166 -4.95 -0.73 14.97
C ARG A 166 -5.18 -0.49 13.49
N VAL A 167 -6.37 -0.89 13.06
CA VAL A 167 -7.02 -0.33 11.88
C VAL A 167 -8.02 0.68 12.41
N ASP A 168 -7.76 1.95 12.15
CA ASP A 168 -8.68 3.03 12.50
C ASP A 168 -9.57 3.36 11.30
N VAL A 169 -10.74 3.91 11.61
CA VAL A 169 -11.71 4.42 10.63
C VAL A 169 -12.11 5.84 10.99
N PHE A 170 -12.30 6.65 9.96
CA PHE A 170 -12.68 8.04 10.02
C PHE A 170 -13.92 8.26 9.18
N ALA A 171 -14.78 9.19 9.60
CA ALA A 171 -15.71 9.81 8.67
C ALA A 171 -14.90 10.57 7.62
N TYR A 172 -15.19 10.36 6.33
CA TYR A 172 -14.57 11.05 5.20
C TYR A 172 -15.65 11.80 4.43
N SER A 173 -15.33 13.04 4.07
CA SER A 173 -16.24 13.92 3.35
C SER A 173 -15.73 14.20 1.94
N ALA A 174 -16.63 14.54 1.04
CA ALA A 174 -16.33 14.74 -0.38
C ALA A 174 -15.33 15.88 -0.66
N ASP A 175 -15.12 16.78 0.30
CA ASP A 175 -14.12 17.86 0.21
C ASP A 175 -12.73 17.45 0.75
N GLY A 176 -12.55 16.17 1.08
CA GLY A 176 -11.27 15.61 1.53
C GLY A 176 -11.02 15.73 3.03
N ARG A 177 -11.97 16.20 3.84
CA ARG A 177 -11.82 16.25 5.30
C ARG A 177 -12.13 14.92 5.96
N ILE A 178 -11.38 14.62 7.03
CA ILE A 178 -11.63 13.48 7.91
C ILE A 178 -12.02 13.92 9.32
N GLY A 179 -12.79 13.10 10.01
CA GLY A 179 -13.20 13.30 11.41
C GLY A 179 -13.60 11.99 12.09
N ASP A 180 -14.09 12.09 13.32
CA ASP A 180 -14.68 10.97 14.08
C ASP A 180 -13.82 9.69 14.11
N ARG A 181 -12.50 9.86 14.34
CA ARG A 181 -11.56 8.74 14.45
C ARG A 181 -12.02 7.76 15.52
N ARG A 182 -12.16 6.50 15.13
CA ARG A 182 -12.40 5.37 16.04
C ARG A 182 -11.63 4.15 15.56
N THR A 183 -11.30 3.27 16.49
CA THR A 183 -10.72 1.97 16.15
C THR A 183 -11.79 1.05 15.59
N LEU A 184 -11.51 0.49 14.42
CA LEU A 184 -12.32 -0.57 13.81
C LEU A 184 -11.86 -1.93 14.33
N VAL A 185 -10.55 -2.17 14.32
CA VAL A 185 -9.93 -3.44 14.73
C VAL A 185 -8.66 -3.16 15.52
N GLU A 186 -8.46 -3.90 16.60
CA GLU A 186 -7.16 -4.02 17.28
C GLU A 186 -6.58 -5.41 16.97
N ILE A 187 -5.34 -5.44 16.47
CA ILE A 187 -4.59 -6.65 16.14
C ILE A 187 -3.96 -7.18 17.42
N GLU A 188 -4.28 -8.42 17.76
CA GLU A 188 -3.87 -9.03 19.01
C GLU A 188 -2.36 -9.32 19.08
N ASP A 189 -1.82 -9.33 20.29
CA ASP A 189 -0.42 -9.66 20.53
C ASP A 189 -0.04 -11.02 19.93
N GLY A 190 1.05 -11.04 19.17
CA GLY A 190 1.54 -12.23 18.49
C GLY A 190 0.94 -12.47 17.10
N ALA A 191 -0.07 -11.71 16.67
CA ALA A 191 -0.60 -11.76 15.31
C ALA A 191 0.22 -10.94 14.29
N GLY A 192 1.24 -10.21 14.74
CA GLY A 192 2.02 -9.30 13.92
C GLY A 192 1.54 -7.85 14.03
N PHE A 193 1.88 -7.05 13.03
CA PHE A 193 1.52 -5.64 12.94
C PHE A 193 0.74 -5.40 11.64
N PRO A 194 -0.35 -4.61 11.68
CA PRO A 194 -1.06 -4.22 10.47
C PRO A 194 -0.12 -3.37 9.60
N ASP A 195 -0.09 -3.67 8.30
CA ASP A 195 0.82 -3.05 7.33
C ASP A 195 0.00 -2.39 6.20
N GLY A 196 0.17 -2.78 4.94
CA GLY A 196 -0.69 -2.34 3.83
C GLY A 196 -2.11 -2.94 3.86
N LEU A 197 -3.08 -2.18 3.36
CA LEU A 197 -4.50 -2.59 3.29
C LEU A 197 -5.14 -2.35 1.92
N THR A 198 -6.25 -3.05 1.64
CA THR A 198 -7.17 -2.74 0.54
C THR A 198 -8.63 -2.97 0.95
N VAL A 199 -9.58 -2.36 0.25
CA VAL A 199 -11.02 -2.50 0.51
C VAL A 199 -11.68 -3.22 -0.66
N ASP A 200 -12.53 -4.20 -0.35
CA ASP A 200 -13.28 -4.93 -1.37
C ASP A 200 -14.68 -4.34 -1.64
N ALA A 201 -15.37 -4.88 -2.64
CA ALA A 201 -16.66 -4.40 -3.09
C ALA A 201 -17.79 -4.59 -2.06
N ASP A 202 -17.61 -5.47 -1.07
CA ASP A 202 -18.55 -5.64 0.05
C ASP A 202 -18.27 -4.64 1.19
N GLY A 203 -17.22 -3.81 1.06
CA GLY A 203 -16.77 -2.87 2.07
C GLY A 203 -15.88 -3.50 3.15
N CYS A 204 -15.44 -4.75 2.97
CA CYS A 204 -14.51 -5.39 3.89
C CYS A 204 -13.08 -4.89 3.69
N VAL A 205 -12.34 -4.81 4.80
CA VAL A 205 -10.95 -4.33 4.83
C VAL A 205 -10.00 -5.53 4.89
N TRP A 206 -9.13 -5.65 3.90
CA TRP A 206 -8.08 -6.66 3.83
C TRP A 206 -6.77 -6.05 4.30
N VAL A 207 -6.11 -6.68 5.27
CA VAL A 207 -4.94 -6.15 5.97
C VAL A 207 -3.82 -7.18 5.94
N ALA A 208 -2.68 -6.79 5.37
CA ALA A 208 -1.44 -7.55 5.48
C ALA A 208 -0.88 -7.43 6.91
N LEU A 209 -0.35 -8.54 7.43
CA LEU A 209 0.24 -8.59 8.77
C LEU A 209 1.74 -8.85 8.71
N TRP A 210 2.51 -7.78 8.94
CA TRP A 210 3.95 -7.84 9.14
C TRP A 210 4.25 -8.68 10.39
N ASP A 211 5.17 -9.64 10.28
CA ASP A 211 5.43 -10.65 11.32
C ASP A 211 4.27 -11.58 11.68
N GLY A 212 3.13 -11.44 11.01
CA GLY A 212 1.95 -12.30 11.20
C GLY A 212 1.83 -13.43 10.18
N GLY A 213 2.49 -13.31 9.03
CA GLY A 213 2.43 -14.31 7.96
C GLY A 213 1.02 -14.53 7.41
N ALA A 214 0.20 -13.48 7.37
CA ALA A 214 -1.17 -13.57 6.91
C ALA A 214 -1.66 -12.27 6.27
N VAL A 215 -2.71 -12.41 5.46
CA VAL A 215 -3.66 -11.31 5.18
C VAL A 215 -4.96 -11.64 5.89
N ARG A 216 -5.56 -10.69 6.61
CA ARG A 216 -6.86 -10.85 7.27
C ARG A 216 -7.90 -9.95 6.63
N ARG A 217 -9.12 -10.45 6.47
CA ARG A 217 -10.29 -9.70 6.00
C ARG A 217 -11.21 -9.41 7.17
N TYR A 218 -11.56 -8.15 7.36
CA TYR A 218 -12.48 -7.68 8.39
C TYR A 218 -13.76 -7.12 7.77
N THR A 219 -14.90 -7.36 8.41
CA THR A 219 -16.19 -6.78 8.02
C THR A 219 -16.22 -5.26 8.27
N PRO A 220 -17.17 -4.51 7.70
CA PRO A 220 -17.38 -3.11 8.06
C PRO A 220 -17.66 -2.87 9.55
N ALA A 221 -18.07 -3.92 10.29
CA ALA A 221 -18.26 -3.89 11.74
C ALA A 221 -16.98 -4.17 12.54
N GLY A 222 -15.89 -4.60 11.87
CA GLY A 222 -14.62 -4.95 12.50
C GLY A 222 -14.47 -6.45 12.84
N ASP A 223 -15.44 -7.29 12.46
CA ASP A 223 -15.37 -8.73 12.72
C ASP A 223 -14.38 -9.40 11.76
N LEU A 224 -13.56 -10.34 12.26
CA LEU A 224 -12.68 -11.14 11.42
C LEU A 224 -13.51 -12.14 10.58
N ASP A 225 -13.55 -11.92 9.26
CA ASP A 225 -14.28 -12.77 8.32
C ASP A 225 -13.40 -13.87 7.71
N ARG A 226 -12.15 -13.54 7.36
CA ARG A 226 -11.25 -14.48 6.68
C ARG A 226 -9.79 -14.28 7.08
N VAL A 227 -9.04 -15.38 7.11
CA VAL A 227 -7.58 -15.39 7.29
C VAL A 227 -6.94 -16.14 6.12
N LEU A 228 -6.02 -15.47 5.42
CA LEU A 228 -5.19 -16.06 4.38
C LEU A 228 -3.77 -16.25 4.93
N THR A 229 -3.45 -17.44 5.41
CA THR A 229 -2.11 -17.77 5.92
C THR A 229 -1.10 -17.99 4.78
N LEU A 230 0.08 -17.40 4.91
CA LEU A 230 1.20 -17.45 3.97
C LEU A 230 2.46 -18.02 4.63
N PRO A 231 3.40 -18.61 3.88
CA PRO A 231 4.55 -19.33 4.44
C PRO A 231 5.75 -18.43 4.77
N THR A 232 5.54 -17.12 4.88
CA THR A 232 6.57 -16.14 5.26
C THR A 232 5.96 -15.13 6.23
N PRO A 233 6.64 -14.77 7.32
CA PRO A 233 6.09 -13.84 8.31
C PRO A 233 6.00 -12.40 7.80
N ARG A 234 6.83 -12.02 6.82
CA ARG A 234 6.96 -10.67 6.29
C ARG A 234 5.99 -10.43 5.13
N VAL A 235 4.69 -10.41 5.42
CA VAL A 235 3.62 -10.03 4.49
C VAL A 235 3.34 -8.55 4.65
N THR A 236 3.44 -7.79 3.56
CA THR A 236 3.59 -6.32 3.65
C THR A 236 2.37 -5.56 3.16
N ALA A 237 1.82 -5.92 2.01
CA ALA A 237 0.63 -5.25 1.48
C ALA A 237 -0.15 -6.16 0.54
N CYS A 238 -1.37 -5.74 0.20
CA CYS A 238 -2.21 -6.46 -0.76
C CYS A 238 -3.09 -5.52 -1.59
N ALA A 239 -3.41 -5.93 -2.81
CA ALA A 239 -4.31 -5.20 -3.70
C ALA A 239 -5.03 -6.16 -4.65
N PHE A 240 -6.28 -5.84 -4.97
CA PHE A 240 -7.02 -6.54 -6.01
C PHE A 240 -6.54 -6.12 -7.39
N GLY A 241 -6.41 -7.09 -8.29
CA GLY A 241 -6.02 -6.90 -9.68
C GLY A 241 -6.63 -7.96 -10.61
N GLY A 242 -6.13 -7.99 -11.84
CA GLY A 242 -6.75 -8.75 -12.92
C GLY A 242 -7.88 -7.98 -13.60
N ALA A 243 -8.30 -8.42 -14.79
CA ALA A 243 -9.31 -7.74 -15.59
C ALA A 243 -10.64 -7.53 -14.83
N ASP A 244 -11.00 -8.49 -13.99
CA ASP A 244 -12.20 -8.46 -13.17
C ASP A 244 -11.94 -8.02 -11.73
N LEU A 245 -10.72 -7.61 -11.35
CA LEU A 245 -10.36 -7.24 -9.97
C LEU A 245 -10.69 -8.34 -8.94
N THR A 246 -10.59 -9.60 -9.32
CA THR A 246 -10.93 -10.74 -8.44
C THR A 246 -9.71 -11.36 -7.76
N ASP A 247 -8.52 -11.05 -8.25
CA ASP A 247 -7.29 -11.70 -7.82
C ASP A 247 -6.60 -10.82 -6.78
N LEU A 248 -6.27 -11.38 -5.62
CA LEU A 248 -5.59 -10.64 -4.56
C LEU A 248 -4.09 -10.84 -4.71
N TYR A 249 -3.39 -9.79 -5.13
CA TYR A 249 -1.94 -9.74 -5.16
C TYR A 249 -1.40 -9.34 -3.80
N ILE A 250 -0.31 -9.97 -3.38
CA ILE A 250 0.27 -9.81 -2.05
C ILE A 250 1.78 -9.65 -2.17
N THR A 251 2.30 -8.57 -1.62
CA THR A 251 3.75 -8.36 -1.52
C THR A 251 4.30 -8.94 -0.23
N THR A 252 5.57 -9.34 -0.27
CA THR A 252 6.29 -9.87 0.89
C THR A 252 7.72 -9.31 0.92
N ALA A 253 8.40 -9.45 2.05
CA ALA A 253 9.74 -8.91 2.26
C ALA A 253 10.73 -9.94 2.83
N ARG A 254 12.03 -9.62 2.75
CA ARG A 254 13.12 -10.44 3.32
C ARG A 254 13.84 -9.77 4.48
N VAL A 255 13.71 -8.45 4.62
CA VAL A 255 14.44 -7.70 5.64
C VAL A 255 14.24 -8.31 7.04
N GLY A 256 15.35 -8.42 7.77
CA GLY A 256 15.38 -8.99 9.12
C GLY A 256 15.16 -10.50 9.22
N LEU A 257 15.11 -11.25 8.10
CA LEU A 257 15.05 -12.71 8.12
C LEU A 257 16.43 -13.33 7.92
N GLU A 258 16.88 -14.17 8.85
CA GLU A 258 18.15 -14.89 8.74
C GLU A 258 18.10 -16.04 7.72
N SER A 259 16.96 -16.75 7.69
CA SER A 259 16.71 -17.90 6.80
C SER A 259 15.34 -17.74 6.12
N PRO A 260 15.22 -16.79 5.17
CA PRO A 260 13.95 -16.48 4.54
C PRO A 260 13.40 -17.67 3.74
N HIS A 261 12.09 -17.92 3.88
CA HIS A 261 11.38 -18.88 3.03
C HIS A 261 11.56 -18.51 1.54
N PRO A 262 11.59 -19.48 0.59
CA PRO A 262 11.78 -19.21 -0.84
C PRO A 262 10.79 -18.26 -1.54
N VAL A 263 9.73 -17.82 -0.85
CA VAL A 263 8.76 -16.85 -1.37
C VAL A 263 8.87 -15.48 -0.71
N ALA A 264 9.68 -15.33 0.35
CA ALA A 264 9.90 -14.04 0.99
C ALA A 264 10.57 -13.08 -0.01
N GLY A 265 10.03 -11.88 -0.15
CA GLY A 265 10.47 -10.90 -1.16
C GLY A 265 9.83 -11.09 -2.54
N SER A 266 8.95 -12.07 -2.72
CA SER A 266 8.21 -12.29 -3.96
C SER A 266 6.85 -11.60 -3.94
N LEU A 267 6.29 -11.41 -5.15
CA LEU A 267 4.90 -11.08 -5.35
C LEU A 267 4.09 -12.38 -5.49
N LEU A 268 3.10 -12.54 -4.62
CA LEU A 268 2.16 -13.66 -4.64
C LEU A 268 0.82 -13.22 -5.21
N VAL A 269 0.01 -14.18 -5.63
CA VAL A 269 -1.38 -13.96 -6.01
C VAL A 269 -2.25 -15.09 -5.49
N ILE A 270 -3.44 -14.75 -5.02
CA ILE A 270 -4.51 -15.70 -4.71
C ILE A 270 -5.64 -15.41 -5.70
N PRO A 271 -5.80 -16.24 -6.75
CA PRO A 271 -6.83 -16.03 -7.75
C PRO A 271 -8.23 -16.11 -7.15
N SER A 272 -9.15 -15.28 -7.65
CA SER A 272 -10.56 -15.30 -7.23
C SER A 272 -10.77 -15.22 -5.69
N ALA A 273 -9.91 -14.48 -5.00
CA ALA A 273 -9.96 -14.34 -3.54
C ALA A 273 -11.20 -13.55 -3.06
N GLY A 274 -11.68 -12.62 -3.89
CA GLY A 274 -12.79 -11.72 -3.60
C GLY A 274 -13.09 -10.84 -4.81
N LYS A 275 -13.73 -9.68 -4.61
CA LYS A 275 -13.96 -8.69 -5.65
C LYS A 275 -13.52 -7.33 -5.15
N GLY A 276 -12.46 -6.79 -5.72
CA GLY A 276 -11.97 -5.45 -5.41
C GLY A 276 -12.77 -4.33 -6.06
N LEU A 277 -12.28 -3.11 -5.85
CA LEU A 277 -12.81 -1.87 -6.42
C LEU A 277 -11.80 -1.25 -7.39
N PRO A 278 -12.26 -0.62 -8.49
CA PRO A 278 -11.41 0.24 -9.30
C PRO A 278 -10.75 1.32 -8.42
N GLN A 279 -9.43 1.38 -8.46
CA GLN A 279 -8.70 2.40 -7.71
C GLN A 279 -8.70 3.72 -8.48
N PRO A 280 -8.93 4.87 -7.81
CA PRO A 280 -8.81 6.17 -8.45
C PRO A 280 -7.36 6.42 -8.89
N ALA A 281 -7.20 7.20 -9.96
CA ALA A 281 -5.91 7.69 -10.40
C ALA A 281 -5.67 9.08 -9.83
N PHE A 282 -4.41 9.42 -9.55
CA PHE A 282 -4.04 10.75 -9.08
C PHE A 282 -4.41 11.79 -10.14
N ALA A 283 -5.11 12.85 -9.74
CA ALA A 283 -5.67 13.84 -10.66
C ALA A 283 -4.64 14.87 -11.16
N GLY A 284 -3.55 15.07 -10.41
CA GLY A 284 -2.48 16.03 -10.72
C GLY A 284 -1.41 15.55 -11.70
#